data_AF-V4NUW0-F1
#
_entry.id   AF-V4NUW0-F1
#
_cell.length_a   1.000
_cell.length_b   1.000
_cell.length_c   1.000
_cell.angle_alpha   90.00
_cell.angle_beta   90.00
_cell.angle_gamma   90.00
#
_symmetry.space_group_name_H-M   'P 1'
#
loop_
_entity.id
_entity.type
_entity.pdbx_description
1 polymer ?
#
loop_
_entity_poly.entity_id
_entity_poly.type
_entity_poly.pdbx_seq_one_letter_code
_entity_poly.pdbx_strand_id
1 'polypeptide(L)'
;STKIRFEDVLATSLTLIFGSAEEPSSPGNIIHHSIWYRKVSEKNYQNNSTFPNTRFVVSGLTPATEYCFKVVSYRGSKESSVDETILALKETVLEKISARCGFGLDPCVEIIRKLECSGYVDKNFRQKFLTWYNLRATQERNVVKTFIDIFKDDSIALAEQLVDTFSDCISRTRSSLGSSGVSALDSV
;
A
#
# COMPACT_ATOMS: atom_id res chain seq x y z
N SER A 1 -2.95 5.13 35.98
CA SER A 1 -2.64 5.39 34.57
C SER A 1 -3.31 4.37 33.67
N THR A 2 -4.00 4.83 32.63
CA THR A 2 -4.41 3.96 31.52
C THR A 2 -3.15 3.53 30.77
N LYS A 3 -2.87 2.22 30.74
CA LYS A 3 -1.71 1.71 29.98
C LYS A 3 -2.07 1.69 28.49
N ILE A 4 -1.40 2.55 27.71
CA ILE A 4 -1.52 2.55 26.24
C ILE A 4 -0.69 1.39 25.68
N ARG A 5 -1.24 0.65 24.72
CA ARG A 5 -0.50 -0.32 23.89
C ARG A 5 -0.71 0.00 22.42
N PHE A 6 0.31 -0.27 21.62
CA PHE A 6 0.24 -0.17 20.18
C PHE A 6 0.21 -1.57 19.60
N GLU A 7 -0.75 -1.81 18.72
CA GLU A 7 -0.90 -3.02 17.93
C GLU A 7 -0.98 -2.63 16.46
N ASP A 8 -0.61 -3.55 15.57
CA ASP A 8 -0.68 -3.32 14.12
C ASP A 8 0.05 -2.02 13.69
N VAL A 9 1.28 -1.81 14.17
CA VAL A 9 2.06 -0.60 13.83
C VAL A 9 2.56 -0.71 12.39
N LEU A 10 1.81 -0.12 11.47
CA LEU A 10 2.12 -0.02 10.04
C LEU A 10 2.73 1.35 9.72
N ALA A 11 3.17 1.54 8.47
CA ALA A 11 3.77 2.81 8.06
C ALA A 11 2.76 3.98 7.99
N THR A 12 1.48 3.71 7.71
CA THR A 12 0.45 4.74 7.52
C THR A 12 -0.73 4.61 8.46
N SER A 13 -0.73 3.57 9.30
CA SER A 13 -1.78 3.33 10.27
C SER A 13 -1.26 2.57 11.48
N LEU A 14 -1.98 2.69 12.58
CA LEU A 14 -1.74 1.89 13.78
C LEU A 14 -3.01 1.74 14.59
N THR A 15 -3.03 0.73 15.46
CA THR A 15 -4.11 0.52 16.42
C THR A 15 -3.62 0.85 17.83
N LEU A 16 -4.25 1.82 18.49
CA LEU A 16 -4.08 2.03 19.92
C LEU A 16 -5.07 1.15 20.67
N ILE A 17 -4.58 0.47 21.70
CA ILE A 17 -5.38 -0.31 22.63
C ILE A 17 -5.22 0.27 24.02
N PHE A 18 -6.33 0.64 24.63
CA PHE A 18 -6.44 1.12 26.00
C PHE A 18 -6.93 -0.02 26.87
N GLY A 19 -6.31 -0.21 28.03
CA GLY A 19 -6.85 -1.12 29.02
C GLY A 19 -8.11 -0.54 29.66
N SER A 20 -9.29 -1.06 29.32
CA SER A 20 -10.41 -1.13 30.25
C SER A 20 -10.60 -2.59 30.63
N ALA A 21 -10.30 -2.92 31.89
CA ALA A 21 -10.49 -4.24 32.48
C ALA A 21 -11.53 -4.19 33.60
N GLU A 22 -12.49 -3.27 33.49
CA GLU A 22 -13.62 -3.22 34.40
C GLU A 22 -14.90 -3.45 33.58
N GLU A 23 -15.39 -4.70 33.67
CA GLU A 23 -16.77 -5.07 33.35
C GLU A 23 -17.73 -3.96 33.82
N PRO A 24 -18.80 -3.66 33.06
CA PRO A 24 -19.76 -2.60 33.36
C PRO A 24 -20.53 -2.92 34.65
N SER A 25 -19.88 -2.76 35.79
CA SER A 25 -20.42 -3.08 37.11
C SER A 25 -21.19 -1.90 37.71
N SER A 26 -21.35 -0.79 36.97
CA SER A 26 -22.31 0.27 37.30
C SER A 26 -22.59 1.18 36.09
N PRO A 27 -23.86 1.52 35.79
CA PRO A 27 -24.26 2.40 34.67
C PRO A 27 -23.86 3.89 34.83
N GLY A 28 -22.95 4.22 35.76
CA GLY A 28 -22.51 5.60 36.04
C GLY A 28 -21.01 5.86 35.80
N ASN A 29 -20.24 4.86 35.37
CA ASN A 29 -18.77 4.95 35.28
C ASN A 29 -18.27 4.79 33.84
N ILE A 30 -18.94 5.44 32.88
CA ILE A 30 -18.52 5.40 31.47
C ILE A 30 -17.18 6.13 31.36
N ILE A 31 -16.14 5.38 30.98
CA ILE A 31 -14.82 5.93 30.70
C ILE A 31 -14.80 6.33 29.23
N HIS A 32 -14.63 7.62 28.96
CA HIS A 32 -14.44 8.12 27.60
C HIS A 32 -12.97 8.42 27.38
N HIS A 33 -12.46 8.11 26.18
CA HIS A 33 -11.10 8.43 25.81
C HIS A 33 -11.09 9.42 24.66
N SER A 34 -10.28 10.47 24.81
CA SER A 34 -9.95 11.39 23.72
C SER A 34 -8.48 11.22 23.37
N ILE A 35 -8.22 11.19 22.07
CA ILE A 35 -6.89 10.93 21.53
C ILE A 35 -6.53 12.10 20.62
N TRP A 36 -5.32 12.60 20.81
CA TRP A 36 -4.70 13.59 19.94
C TRP A 36 -3.37 13.04 19.45
N TYR A 37 -3.06 13.32 18.20
CA TYR A 37 -1.77 12.95 17.64
C TYR A 37 -1.20 14.11 16.84
N ARG A 38 0.13 14.20 16.82
CA ARG A 38 0.87 15.15 15.99
C ARG A 38 2.16 14.52 15.53
N LYS A 39 2.66 14.95 14.37
CA LYS A 39 4.07 14.69 14.04
C LYS A 39 4.92 15.39 15.08
N VAL A 40 6.00 14.76 15.52
CA VAL A 40 6.95 15.37 16.46
C VAL A 40 7.55 16.66 15.87
N SER A 41 7.73 16.70 14.54
CA SER A 41 8.15 17.90 13.79
C SER A 41 7.10 19.01 13.72
N GLU A 42 5.83 18.71 13.96
CA GLU A 42 4.72 19.67 13.90
C GLU A 42 4.34 20.14 15.32
N LYS A 43 4.01 21.43 15.44
CA LYS A 43 3.66 22.05 16.73
C LYS A 43 2.20 21.87 17.14
N ASN A 44 1.30 21.59 16.19
CA ASN A 44 -0.14 21.52 16.43
C ASN A 44 -0.63 20.08 16.41
N TYR A 45 -1.57 19.75 17.30
CA TYR A 45 -2.28 18.47 17.30
C TYR A 45 -3.29 18.42 16.15
N GLN A 46 -3.26 17.33 15.39
CA GLN A 46 -4.28 17.03 14.38
C GLN A 46 -5.49 16.36 15.04
N ASN A 47 -6.66 16.74 14.53
CA ASN A 47 -8.04 16.34 14.79
C ASN A 47 -8.31 15.35 15.95
N ASN A 48 -9.26 15.70 16.81
CA ASN A 48 -9.71 14.85 17.91
C ASN A 48 -10.82 13.90 17.45
N SER A 49 -10.89 12.74 18.09
CA SER A 49 -12.05 11.88 17.94
C SER A 49 -12.27 11.12 19.26
N THR A 50 -13.48 11.23 19.79
CA THR A 50 -13.86 10.71 21.13
C THR A 50 -14.52 9.36 20.95
N PHE A 51 -14.02 8.34 21.64
CA PHE A 51 -14.55 6.98 21.52
C PHE A 51 -14.88 6.38 22.89
N PRO A 52 -15.98 5.63 23.00
CA PRO A 52 -16.26 4.80 24.16
C PRO A 52 -15.46 3.48 24.13
N ASN A 53 -14.83 3.16 22.99
CA ASN A 53 -14.14 1.90 22.77
C ASN A 53 -12.68 1.93 23.23
N THR A 54 -12.21 0.77 23.66
CA THR A 54 -10.82 0.52 24.07
C THR A 54 -9.85 0.37 22.89
N ARG A 55 -10.35 0.36 21.65
CA ARG A 55 -9.54 0.24 20.43
C ARG A 55 -9.78 1.42 19.52
N PHE A 56 -8.70 2.03 19.04
CA PHE A 56 -8.76 3.14 18.10
C PHE A 56 -7.76 2.94 16.97
N VAL A 57 -8.23 3.03 15.72
CA VAL A 57 -7.38 2.96 14.54
C VAL A 57 -7.06 4.36 14.08
N VAL A 58 -5.77 4.69 14.07
CA VAL A 58 -5.25 5.92 13.48
C VAL A 58 -4.78 5.59 12.07
N SER A 59 -5.23 6.35 11.08
CA SER A 59 -4.89 6.15 9.67
C SER A 59 -4.45 7.48 9.03
N GLY A 60 -3.83 7.40 7.85
CA GLY A 60 -3.32 8.58 7.14
C GLY A 60 -2.05 9.16 7.77
N LEU A 61 -1.30 8.35 8.51
CA LEU A 61 -0.02 8.75 9.07
C LEU A 61 1.07 8.76 7.99
N THR A 62 2.11 9.55 8.21
CA THR A 62 3.27 9.61 7.33
C THR A 62 4.27 8.51 7.72
N PRO A 63 4.70 7.65 6.77
CA PRO A 63 5.75 6.65 7.00
C PRO A 63 7.04 7.26 7.56
N ALA A 64 7.82 6.44 8.27
CA ALA A 64 9.13 6.82 8.83
C ALA A 64 9.12 8.13 9.62
N THR A 65 7.96 8.47 10.19
CA THR A 65 7.75 9.71 10.94
C THR A 65 7.44 9.36 12.38
N GLU A 66 8.00 10.15 13.28
CA GLU A 66 7.70 10.07 14.70
C GLU A 66 6.44 10.88 15.00
N TYR A 67 5.53 10.24 15.71
CA TYR A 67 4.28 10.84 16.16
C TYR A 67 4.22 10.85 17.69
N CYS A 68 3.76 11.97 18.24
CA CYS A 68 3.41 12.08 19.65
C CYS A 68 1.91 11.86 19.80
N PHE A 69 1.55 10.84 20.56
CA PHE A 69 0.17 10.51 20.91
C PHE A 69 -0.10 10.97 22.34
N LYS A 70 -1.14 11.76 22.50
CA LYS A 70 -1.68 12.18 23.78
C LYS A 70 -3.04 11.55 23.96
N VAL A 71 -3.26 10.91 25.10
CA VAL A 71 -4.51 10.26 25.44
C VAL A 71 -4.99 10.80 26.77
N VAL A 72 -6.24 11.24 26.80
CA VAL A 72 -6.90 11.69 28.01
C VAL A 72 -8.08 10.77 28.28
N SER A 73 -8.07 10.17 29.46
CA SER A 73 -9.15 9.34 29.97
C SER A 73 -10.06 10.17 30.85
N TYR A 74 -11.35 10.18 30.55
CA TYR A 74 -12.40 10.86 31.30
C TYR A 74 -13.20 9.83 32.08
N ARG A 75 -13.50 10.14 33.34
CA ARG A 75 -14.45 9.39 34.17
C ARG A 75 -15.65 10.29 34.40
N GLY A 76 -16.73 10.07 33.65
CA GLY A 76 -17.81 11.06 33.51
C GLY A 76 -17.30 12.35 32.87
N SER A 77 -17.63 13.53 33.42
CA SER A 77 -17.15 14.82 32.92
C SER A 77 -15.76 15.23 33.48
N LYS A 78 -15.12 14.39 34.30
CA LYS A 78 -13.84 14.72 34.93
C LYS A 78 -12.68 13.99 34.24
N GLU A 79 -11.62 14.73 33.97
CA GLU A 79 -10.35 14.15 33.51
C GLU A 79 -9.73 13.31 34.62
N SER A 80 -9.50 12.03 34.33
CA SER A 80 -8.98 11.06 35.29
C SER A 80 -7.49 10.78 35.11
N SER A 81 -6.96 10.83 33.88
CA SER A 81 -5.52 10.73 33.62
C SER A 81 -5.15 11.23 32.23
N VAL A 82 -3.94 11.77 32.12
CA VAL A 82 -3.30 12.13 30.84
C VAL A 82 -2.07 11.23 30.67
N ASP A 83 -1.93 10.63 29.49
CA ASP A 83 -0.79 9.81 29.12
C ASP A 83 -0.27 10.28 27.76
N GLU A 84 1.03 10.55 27.66
CA GLU A 84 1.68 11.04 26.45
C GLU A 84 2.83 10.10 26.09
N THR A 85 2.87 9.64 24.84
CA THR A 85 3.92 8.75 24.36
C THR A 85 4.32 9.08 22.94
N ILE A 86 5.59 8.84 22.61
CA ILE A 86 6.13 9.00 21.25
C ILE A 86 6.24 7.62 20.63
N LEU A 87 5.81 7.51 19.37
CA LEU A 87 5.96 6.30 18.57
C LEU A 87 6.57 6.64 17.22
N ALA A 88 7.65 5.94 16.87
CA ALA A 88 8.22 5.96 15.53
C ALA A 88 7.49 4.93 14.66
N LEU A 89 6.91 5.38 13.54
CA LEU A 89 6.32 4.48 12.57
C LEU A 89 7.42 3.72 11.84
N LYS A 90 7.23 2.41 11.67
CA LYS A 90 8.18 1.57 10.94
C LYS A 90 8.26 2.04 9.50
N GLU A 91 9.48 2.14 8.99
CA GLU A 91 9.70 2.38 7.58
C GLU A 91 9.19 1.17 6.79
N THR A 92 8.26 1.40 5.86
CA THR A 92 7.88 0.38 4.89
C THR A 92 9.04 0.18 3.93
N VAL A 93 9.72 -0.96 4.04
CA VAL A 93 10.67 -1.44 3.02
C VAL A 93 10.01 -1.42 1.62
N LEU A 94 8.68 -1.53 1.58
CA LEU A 94 7.88 -1.46 0.35
C LEU A 94 7.68 -0.03 -0.23
N GLU A 95 7.84 1.06 0.52
CA GLU A 95 7.64 2.43 0.00
C GLU A 95 8.94 3.19 -0.31
N LYS A 96 10.10 2.67 0.11
CA LYS A 96 11.41 3.20 -0.31
C LYS A 96 11.64 3.07 -1.83
N ILE A 97 10.78 2.33 -2.53
CA ILE A 97 10.82 2.13 -3.97
C ILE A 97 9.79 3.03 -4.72
N SER A 98 8.72 3.50 -4.05
CA SER A 98 7.66 4.33 -4.67
C SER A 98 7.88 5.85 -4.50
N ALA A 99 8.64 6.28 -3.49
CA ALA A 99 8.94 7.70 -3.27
C ALA A 99 9.83 8.34 -4.37
N ARG A 100 10.28 7.55 -5.35
CA ARG A 100 11.07 8.04 -6.49
C ARG A 100 10.32 8.14 -7.81
N CYS A 101 9.09 7.62 -7.94
CA CYS A 101 8.21 7.81 -9.11
C CYS A 101 6.73 7.62 -8.73
N GLY A 102 5.93 8.68 -8.80
CA GLY A 102 4.56 8.71 -8.33
C GLY A 102 3.51 7.92 -9.13
N PHE A 103 2.33 7.84 -8.50
CA PHE A 103 1.07 7.23 -8.92
C PHE A 103 1.00 5.71 -8.74
N GLY A 104 -0.03 5.25 -8.02
CA GLY A 104 -0.41 3.84 -7.86
C GLY A 104 -0.78 3.19 -9.20
N LEU A 105 0.22 3.00 -10.04
CA LEU A 105 0.17 2.23 -11.26
C LEU A 105 0.47 0.77 -10.91
N ASP A 106 -0.13 -0.15 -11.66
CA ASP A 106 0.09 -1.58 -11.47
C ASP A 106 1.61 -1.86 -11.36
N PRO A 107 2.08 -2.58 -10.32
CA PRO A 107 3.51 -2.78 -10.04
C PRO A 107 4.32 -3.25 -11.26
N CYS A 108 3.68 -3.98 -12.17
CA CYS A 108 4.31 -4.44 -13.42
C CYS A 108 4.70 -3.27 -14.33
N VAL A 109 3.87 -2.22 -14.44
CA VAL A 109 4.13 -1.07 -15.29
C VAL A 109 5.36 -0.30 -14.81
N GLU A 110 5.49 -0.14 -13.49
CA GLU A 110 6.60 0.57 -12.88
C GLU A 110 7.92 -0.19 -13.07
N ILE A 111 7.91 -1.49 -12.82
CA ILE A 111 9.08 -2.36 -12.94
C ILE A 111 9.56 -2.43 -14.39
N ILE A 112 8.64 -2.61 -15.34
CA ILE A 112 8.98 -2.66 -16.77
C ILE A 112 9.59 -1.33 -17.25
N ARG A 113 9.16 -0.18 -16.71
CA ARG A 113 9.83 1.11 -16.96
C ARG A 113 11.20 1.19 -16.30
N LYS A 114 11.37 0.68 -15.08
CA LYS A 114 12.67 0.64 -14.39
C LYS A 114 13.69 -0.20 -15.15
N LEU A 115 13.31 -1.38 -15.63
CA LEU A 115 14.19 -2.25 -16.41
C LEU A 115 14.64 -1.59 -17.73
N GLU A 116 13.77 -0.82 -18.39
CA GLU A 116 14.15 -0.03 -19.59
C GLU A 116 15.15 1.07 -19.24
N CYS A 117 14.91 1.84 -18.18
CA CYS A 117 15.82 2.89 -17.73
C CYS A 117 17.20 2.34 -17.33
N SER A 118 17.25 1.12 -16.82
CA SER A 118 18.50 0.43 -16.47
C SER A 118 19.17 -0.27 -17.67
N GLY A 119 18.51 -0.33 -18.83
CA GLY A 119 19.05 -0.94 -20.05
C GLY A 119 18.93 -2.47 -20.13
N TYR A 120 18.18 -3.11 -19.24
CA TYR A 120 17.99 -4.57 -19.27
C TYR A 120 16.94 -5.02 -20.29
N VAL A 121 16.00 -4.14 -20.64
CA VAL A 121 15.00 -4.39 -21.67
C VAL A 121 14.90 -3.22 -22.63
N ASP A 122 14.74 -3.52 -23.91
CA ASP A 122 14.59 -2.49 -24.94
C ASP A 122 13.21 -1.82 -24.92
N LYS A 123 13.17 -0.58 -25.39
CA LYS A 123 11.93 0.18 -25.60
C LYS A 123 10.89 -0.56 -26.44
N ASN A 124 11.32 -1.35 -27.42
CA ASN A 124 10.43 -2.17 -28.26
C ASN A 124 9.75 -3.27 -27.44
N PHE A 125 10.52 -3.99 -26.64
CA PHE A 125 10.01 -5.01 -25.72
C PHE A 125 9.03 -4.37 -24.74
N ARG A 126 9.44 -3.27 -24.08
CA ARG A 126 8.60 -2.53 -23.13
C ARG A 126 7.23 -2.19 -23.72
N GLN A 127 7.19 -1.59 -24.90
CA GLN A 127 5.95 -1.18 -25.54
C GLN A 127 5.06 -2.39 -25.86
N LYS A 128 5.61 -3.43 -26.50
CA LYS A 128 4.87 -4.64 -26.85
C LYS A 128 4.38 -5.38 -25.61
N PHE A 129 5.21 -5.48 -24.58
CA PHE A 129 4.88 -6.12 -23.32
C PHE A 129 3.78 -5.39 -22.59
N LEU A 130 3.85 -4.05 -22.45
CA LEU A 130 2.79 -3.29 -21.81
C LEU A 130 1.49 -3.35 -22.60
N THR A 131 1.54 -3.26 -23.94
CA THR A 131 0.33 -3.45 -24.77
C THR A 131 -0.27 -4.83 -24.58
N TRP A 132 0.56 -5.88 -24.62
CA TRP A 132 0.15 -7.24 -24.33
C TRP A 132 -0.48 -7.34 -22.94
N TYR A 133 0.25 -6.99 -21.89
CA TYR A 133 -0.17 -7.09 -20.49
C TYR A 133 -1.51 -6.39 -20.20
N ASN A 134 -1.70 -5.19 -20.76
CA ASN A 134 -2.96 -4.44 -20.61
C ASN A 134 -4.16 -5.11 -21.30
N LEU A 135 -3.94 -5.98 -22.29
CA LEU A 135 -4.99 -6.72 -23.00
C LEU A 135 -5.25 -8.11 -22.40
N ARG A 136 -4.39 -8.59 -21.49
CA ARG A 136 -4.47 -9.96 -20.94
C ARG A 136 -5.52 -10.08 -19.83
N ALA A 137 -6.09 -11.28 -19.72
CA ALA A 137 -7.00 -11.67 -18.65
C ALA A 137 -6.28 -11.78 -17.29
N THR A 138 -7.04 -11.73 -16.19
CA THR A 138 -6.53 -11.69 -14.81
C THR A 138 -5.54 -12.82 -14.50
N GLN A 139 -5.78 -14.03 -15.02
CA GLN A 139 -4.90 -15.18 -14.78
C GLN A 139 -3.48 -14.98 -15.33
N GLU A 140 -3.36 -14.51 -16.58
CA GLU A 140 -2.04 -14.25 -17.19
C GLU A 140 -1.31 -13.08 -16.50
N ARG A 141 -2.06 -12.09 -15.98
CA ARG A 141 -1.47 -11.01 -15.18
C ARG A 141 -0.93 -11.50 -13.84
N ASN A 142 -1.57 -12.48 -13.23
CA ASN A 142 -1.09 -13.05 -11.97
C ASN A 142 0.25 -13.79 -12.15
N VAL A 143 0.45 -14.46 -13.29
CA VAL A 143 1.74 -15.10 -13.60
C VAL A 143 2.85 -14.05 -13.66
N VAL A 144 2.65 -12.95 -14.37
CA VAL A 144 3.63 -11.84 -14.44
C VAL A 144 3.93 -11.27 -13.04
N LYS A 145 2.89 -11.10 -12.21
CA LYS A 145 3.06 -10.62 -10.82
C LYS A 145 3.89 -11.59 -9.98
N THR A 146 3.71 -12.90 -10.15
CA THR A 146 4.51 -13.91 -9.45
C THR A 146 5.98 -13.85 -9.86
N PHE A 147 6.29 -13.72 -11.16
CA PHE A 147 7.69 -13.55 -11.60
C PHE A 147 8.33 -12.30 -10.99
N ILE A 148 7.60 -11.20 -10.97
CA ILE A 148 8.03 -9.95 -10.35
C ILE A 148 8.31 -10.13 -8.85
N ASP A 149 7.45 -10.84 -8.11
CA ASP A 149 7.65 -11.04 -6.67
C ASP A 149 8.84 -11.95 -6.35
N ILE A 150 9.04 -13.01 -7.16
CA ILE A 150 10.16 -13.95 -7.02
C ILE A 150 11.50 -13.29 -7.28
N PHE A 151 11.60 -12.45 -8.32
CA PHE A 151 12.86 -11.83 -8.75
C PHE A 151 12.96 -10.35 -8.36
N LYS A 152 12.19 -9.88 -7.37
CA LYS A 152 12.18 -8.46 -6.97
C LYS A 152 13.55 -7.94 -6.52
N ASP A 153 14.41 -8.82 -6.00
CA ASP A 153 15.75 -8.51 -5.51
C ASP A 153 16.85 -8.66 -6.57
N ASP A 154 16.52 -9.20 -7.76
CA ASP A 154 17.44 -9.41 -8.87
C ASP A 154 16.83 -8.92 -10.19
N SER A 155 17.10 -7.65 -10.51
CA SER A 155 16.57 -6.98 -11.71
C SER A 155 17.08 -7.58 -13.02
N ILE A 156 18.27 -8.19 -13.01
CA ILE A 156 18.86 -8.82 -14.19
C ILE A 156 18.12 -10.11 -14.48
N ALA A 157 18.03 -11.00 -13.47
CA ALA A 157 17.29 -12.25 -13.59
C ALA A 157 15.82 -12.00 -13.96
N LEU A 158 15.19 -10.97 -13.37
CA LEU A 158 13.83 -10.60 -13.71
C LEU A 158 13.67 -10.23 -15.19
N ALA A 159 14.57 -9.40 -15.72
CA ALA A 159 14.53 -8.99 -17.13
C ALA A 159 14.71 -10.18 -18.07
N GLU A 160 15.71 -11.03 -17.81
CA GLU A 160 15.99 -12.22 -18.60
C GLU A 160 14.79 -13.17 -18.61
N GLN A 161 14.23 -13.47 -17.44
CA GLN A 161 13.06 -14.36 -17.32
C GLN A 161 11.82 -13.79 -18.02
N LEU A 162 11.60 -12.47 -17.94
CA LEU A 162 10.50 -11.82 -18.63
C LEU A 162 10.67 -11.88 -20.16
N VAL A 163 11.88 -11.63 -20.65
CA VAL A 163 12.16 -11.70 -22.10
C VAL A 163 12.05 -13.14 -22.59
N ASP A 164 12.69 -14.09 -21.91
CA ASP A 164 12.67 -15.50 -22.29
C ASP A 164 11.25 -16.08 -22.31
N THR A 165 10.47 -15.82 -21.26
CA THR A 165 9.13 -16.39 -21.12
C THR A 165 8.10 -15.70 -22.03
N PHE A 166 8.15 -14.37 -22.18
CA PHE A 166 7.07 -13.61 -22.82
C PHE A 166 7.39 -13.10 -24.23
N SER A 167 8.65 -13.11 -24.69
CA SER A 167 9.05 -12.61 -26.03
C SER A 167 8.18 -13.20 -27.16
N ASP A 168 7.91 -14.49 -27.05
CA ASP A 168 7.11 -15.24 -28.01
C ASP A 168 5.62 -14.85 -27.97
N CYS A 169 5.09 -14.57 -26.79
CA CYS A 169 3.69 -14.19 -26.57
C CYS A 169 3.42 -12.74 -27.01
N ILE A 170 4.35 -11.82 -26.72
CA ILE A 170 4.22 -10.40 -27.09
C ILE A 170 4.40 -10.21 -28.61
N SER A 171 5.22 -11.03 -29.26
CA SER A 171 5.47 -10.96 -30.70
C SER A 171 4.24 -11.38 -31.52
N ARG A 172 3.46 -12.35 -31.01
CA ARG A 172 2.24 -12.85 -31.65
C ARG A 172 1.02 -11.93 -31.51
N THR A 173 1.08 -10.92 -30.66
CA THR A 173 -0.09 -10.09 -30.30
C THR A 173 -0.46 -9.04 -31.37
N ARG A 174 0.35 -8.90 -32.43
CA ARG A 174 0.05 -8.04 -33.58
C ARG A 174 -0.51 -8.78 -34.80
N SER A 175 -0.44 -10.11 -34.86
CA SER A 175 -0.88 -10.87 -36.06
C SER A 175 -2.36 -11.23 -36.08
N SER A 176 -3.14 -10.96 -35.02
CA SER A 176 -4.58 -11.26 -34.99
C SER A 176 -5.50 -10.10 -35.36
N LEU A 177 -4.98 -8.88 -35.58
CA LEU A 177 -5.80 -7.71 -35.94
C LEU A 177 -5.75 -7.36 -37.44
N GLY A 178 -5.51 -8.34 -38.32
CA GLY A 178 -5.54 -8.10 -39.76
C GLY A 178 -5.22 -9.33 -40.59
N SER A 179 -6.20 -10.22 -40.77
CA SER A 179 -6.47 -10.86 -42.07
C SER A 179 -7.76 -11.67 -41.98
N SER A 180 -8.91 -10.99 -42.08
CA SER A 180 -10.05 -11.58 -42.76
C SER A 180 -10.06 -11.00 -44.16
N GLY A 181 -9.21 -11.59 -45.01
CA GLY A 181 -9.37 -11.48 -46.45
C GLY A 181 -10.66 -12.20 -46.81
N VAL A 182 -11.73 -11.43 -47.01
CA VAL A 182 -12.88 -11.89 -47.79
C VAL A 182 -12.46 -11.84 -49.26
N SER A 183 -11.86 -12.94 -49.71
CA SER A 183 -11.74 -13.24 -51.12
C SER A 183 -13.08 -13.77 -51.63
N ALA A 184 -13.56 -13.13 -52.69
CA ALA A 184 -14.45 -13.62 -53.75
C ALA A 184 -15.89 -14.09 -53.38
N LEU A 185 -16.87 -13.41 -53.97
CA LEU A 185 -17.77 -14.08 -54.90
C LEU A 185 -18.24 -13.13 -56.01
N ASP A 186 -18.19 -13.70 -57.20
CA ASP A 186 -18.35 -13.21 -58.57
C ASP A 186 -19.83 -12.96 -58.92
N SER A 187 -20.09 -12.07 -59.89
CA SER A 187 -20.88 -12.35 -61.12
C SER A 187 -21.62 -11.11 -61.64
N VAL A 188 -21.30 -10.82 -62.90
CA VAL A 188 -22.01 -10.00 -63.90
C VAL A 188 -23.46 -10.44 -64.08
#